data_AF-A0A4R2RYF9-F1
#
_entry.id   AF-A0A4R2RYF9-F1
#
_cell.length_a   1.000
_cell.length_b   1.000
_cell.length_c   1.000
_cell.angle_alpha   90.00
_cell.angle_beta   90.00
_cell.angle_gamma   90.00
#
_symmetry.space_group_name_H-M   'P 1'
#
loop_
_entity.id
_entity.type
_entity.pdbx_description
1 polymer ?
#
loop_
_entity_poly.entity_id
_entity_poly.type
_entity_poly.pdbx_seq_one_letter_code
_entity_poly.pdbx_strand_id
1 'polypeptide(L)'
;MTSIETKPRDLWAATAAGRIASHAVAHGVPLEESMSERLAASIPSPVAVEELQQQQSLWLAETEDCPFLPEVQLLARRFALPAGGWEAISILADFIYQRYAFVIAPAGRIEDMLQQKKGTVQDFAHLFIAILRAGQIPARLISGEVTDPTLRGYGGNHTWVEFWLPEVGWVAIDPANNRVVGDGYRQS
;
A
#
# COMPACT_ATOMS: atom_id res chain seq x y z
N MET A 1 24.15 -8.67 32.89
CA MET A 1 23.95 -9.83 31.98
C MET A 1 22.46 -10.08 31.94
N THR A 2 21.69 -9.91 30.86
CA THR A 2 22.01 -9.63 29.45
C THR A 2 20.68 -9.21 28.79
N SER A 3 20.77 -8.21 27.90
CA SER A 3 19.91 -7.95 26.73
C SER A 3 18.37 -7.96 26.87
N ILE A 4 17.76 -6.77 26.82
CA ILE A 4 16.35 -6.61 26.41
C ILE A 4 16.36 -6.37 24.90
N GLU A 5 15.76 -7.31 24.16
CA GLU A 5 15.44 -7.22 22.73
C GLU A 5 14.68 -5.93 22.40
N THR A 6 15.22 -5.15 21.48
CA THR A 6 14.51 -4.06 20.81
C THR A 6 13.47 -4.64 19.86
N LYS A 7 12.18 -4.38 20.13
CA LYS A 7 11.05 -4.76 19.27
C LYS A 7 11.13 -4.04 17.91
N PRO A 8 10.57 -4.61 16.82
CA PRO A 8 10.64 -4.04 15.46
C PRO A 8 9.82 -2.75 15.22
N ARG A 9 9.41 -2.03 16.28
CA ARG A 9 8.52 -0.86 16.20
C ARG A 9 9.25 0.47 15.96
N ASP A 10 10.57 0.49 16.07
CA ASP A 10 11.34 1.76 16.13
C ASP A 10 11.94 2.22 14.78
N LEU A 11 11.79 1.46 13.70
CA LEU A 11 12.53 1.74 12.46
C LEU A 11 11.80 2.61 11.42
N TRP A 12 10.52 2.94 11.61
CA TRP A 12 9.74 3.60 10.56
C TRP A 12 9.15 4.98 10.93
N ALA A 13 9.29 5.43 12.19
CA ALA A 13 8.85 6.75 12.65
C ALA A 13 9.85 7.89 12.38
N ALA A 14 11.06 7.59 11.91
CA ALA A 14 12.04 8.61 11.54
C ALA A 14 11.79 9.08 10.09
N THR A 15 10.73 9.87 9.92
CA THR A 15 10.50 10.67 8.71
C THR A 15 11.76 11.49 8.42
N ALA A 16 12.11 11.63 7.13
CA ALA A 16 13.32 12.31 6.68
C ALA A 16 13.53 13.71 7.32
N ALA A 17 12.45 14.39 7.72
CA ALA A 17 12.46 15.66 8.43
C ALA A 17 13.11 15.58 9.83
N GLY A 18 12.87 14.52 10.61
CA GLY A 18 13.48 14.35 11.94
C GLY A 18 14.99 14.09 11.89
N ARG A 19 15.48 13.50 10.80
CA ARG A 19 16.91 13.26 10.57
C ARG A 19 17.64 14.54 10.17
N ILE A 20 17.01 15.42 9.39
CA ILE A 20 17.60 16.71 8.97
C ILE A 20 17.79 17.64 10.18
N ALA A 21 16.80 17.76 11.05
CA ALA A 21 16.90 18.60 12.26
C ALA A 21 17.97 18.08 13.24
N SER A 22 18.05 16.76 13.45
CA SER A 22 19.05 16.15 14.33
C SER A 22 20.47 16.23 13.75
N HIS A 23 20.62 16.16 12.42
CA HIS A 23 21.91 16.25 11.73
C HIS A 23 22.48 17.68 11.71
N ALA A 24 21.63 18.70 11.53
CA ALA A 24 22.07 20.11 11.55
C ALA A 24 22.62 20.53 12.93
N VAL A 25 21.98 20.06 14.01
CA VAL A 25 22.43 20.30 15.39
C VAL A 25 23.72 19.52 15.71
N ALA A 26 23.87 18.29 15.23
CA ALA A 26 25.04 17.46 15.47
C ALA A 26 26.33 17.96 14.78
N HIS A 27 26.23 18.72 13.69
CA HIS A 27 27.37 19.23 12.93
C HIS A 27 27.67 20.73 13.15
N GLY A 28 27.00 21.38 14.11
CA GLY A 28 27.32 22.76 14.50
C GLY A 28 27.04 23.82 13.42
N VAL A 29 26.13 23.53 12.48
CA VAL A 29 25.70 24.50 11.48
C VAL A 29 24.66 25.42 12.13
N PRO A 30 24.90 26.75 12.25
CA PRO A 30 23.91 27.66 12.82
C PRO A 30 22.68 27.69 11.92
N LEU A 31 21.52 27.28 12.44
CA LEU A 31 20.26 27.44 11.75
C LEU A 31 19.83 28.90 11.90
N GLU A 32 19.65 29.60 10.77
CA GLU A 32 19.02 30.93 10.80
C GLU A 32 17.61 30.83 11.40
N GLU A 33 17.19 31.89 12.08
CA GLU A 33 15.88 31.95 12.78
C GLU A 33 14.73 31.65 11.81
N SER A 34 14.82 32.15 10.58
CA SER A 34 13.85 31.89 9.51
C SER A 34 13.81 30.42 9.03
N MET A 35 14.94 29.71 9.08
CA MET A 35 15.00 28.28 8.75
C MET A 35 14.45 27.45 9.89
N SER A 36 14.73 27.85 11.14
CA SER A 36 14.22 27.22 12.35
C SER A 36 12.70 27.31 12.44
N GLU A 37 12.12 28.46 12.13
CA GLU A 37 10.67 28.66 12.05
C GLU A 37 10.03 27.83 10.94
N ARG A 38 10.65 27.76 9.75
CA ARG A 38 10.17 26.92 8.64
C ARG A 38 10.25 25.43 8.96
N LEU A 39 11.31 24.98 9.63
CA LEU A 39 11.47 23.60 10.09
C LEU A 39 10.42 23.27 11.16
N ALA A 40 10.20 24.16 12.13
CA ALA A 40 9.17 23.99 13.17
C ALA A 40 7.76 23.97 12.58
N ALA A 41 7.45 24.83 11.60
CA ALA A 41 6.18 24.84 10.88
C ALA A 41 5.98 23.61 9.98
N SER A 42 7.06 22.90 9.63
CA SER A 42 7.04 21.66 8.85
C SER A 42 6.94 20.40 9.72
N ILE A 43 7.01 20.52 11.06
CA ILE A 43 6.73 19.43 11.99
C ILE A 43 5.21 19.33 12.14
N PRO A 44 4.60 18.20 11.75
CA PRO A 44 3.17 18.01 11.94
C PRO A 44 2.81 18.08 13.44
N SER A 45 1.65 18.67 13.74
CA SER A 45 1.15 18.73 15.11
C SER A 45 0.94 17.31 15.68
N PRO A 46 0.94 17.11 17.01
CA PRO A 46 0.69 15.79 17.60
C PRO A 46 -0.61 15.14 17.11
N VAL A 47 -1.67 15.93 16.89
CA VAL A 47 -2.94 15.47 16.31
C VAL A 47 -2.76 14.99 14.87
N ALA A 48 -2.04 15.75 14.04
CA ALA A 48 -1.75 15.36 12.66
C ALA A 48 -0.87 14.10 12.60
N VAL A 49 0.06 13.93 13.55
CA VAL A 49 0.85 12.69 13.70
C VAL A 49 -0.04 11.50 14.06
N GLU A 50 -0.96 11.67 15.01
CA GLU A 50 -1.91 10.62 15.40
C GLU A 50 -2.87 10.25 14.26
N GLU A 51 -3.37 11.23 13.50
CA GLU A 51 -4.21 11.01 12.32
C GLU A 51 -3.45 10.24 11.23
N LEU A 52 -2.20 10.62 10.96
CA LEU A 52 -1.34 9.90 10.01
C LEU A 52 -1.05 8.48 10.47
N GLN A 53 -0.80 8.28 11.77
CA GLN A 53 -0.60 6.95 12.36
C GLN A 53 -1.88 6.11 12.32
N GLN A 54 -3.05 6.70 12.58
CA GLN A 54 -4.33 6.03 12.44
C GLN A 54 -4.59 5.65 10.98
N GLN A 55 -4.36 6.55 10.02
CA GLN A 55 -4.47 6.26 8.59
C GLN A 55 -3.53 5.13 8.16
N GLN A 56 -2.29 5.13 8.66
CA GLN A 56 -1.34 4.05 8.40
C GLN A 56 -1.78 2.73 9.03
N SER A 57 -2.37 2.76 10.23
CA SER A 57 -2.92 1.57 10.86
C SER A 57 -4.11 1.00 10.06
N LEU A 58 -4.94 1.87 9.46
CA LEU A 58 -6.02 1.46 8.56
C LEU A 58 -5.50 0.83 7.27
N TRP A 59 -4.38 1.31 6.74
CA TRP A 59 -3.76 0.75 5.54
C TRP A 59 -3.04 -0.57 5.79
N LEU A 60 -2.90 -1.00 7.05
CA LEU A 60 -2.35 -2.28 7.46
C LEU A 60 -3.41 -3.24 8.05
N ALA A 61 -4.56 -2.73 8.46
CA ALA A 61 -5.60 -3.51 9.10
C ALA A 61 -6.40 -4.36 8.10
N GLU A 62 -6.88 -5.51 8.58
CA GLU A 62 -7.92 -6.25 7.87
C GLU A 62 -9.24 -5.48 7.89
N THR A 63 -10.06 -5.70 6.87
CA THR A 63 -11.43 -5.17 6.79
C THR A 63 -12.36 -6.27 6.30
N GLU A 64 -13.66 -6.01 6.31
CA GLU A 64 -14.65 -6.96 5.76
C GLU A 64 -14.37 -7.31 4.29
N ASP A 65 -13.93 -6.32 3.51
CA ASP A 65 -13.55 -6.46 2.10
C ASP A 65 -12.15 -7.06 1.90
N CYS A 66 -11.25 -6.86 2.86
CA CYS A 66 -9.85 -7.32 2.81
C CYS A 66 -9.48 -8.18 4.04
N PRO A 67 -10.16 -9.31 4.30
CA PRO A 67 -9.91 -10.13 5.48
C PRO A 67 -8.61 -10.93 5.40
N PHE A 68 -7.98 -11.21 6.54
CA PHE A 68 -6.76 -12.03 6.61
C PHE A 68 -7.04 -13.53 6.60
N LEU A 69 -7.71 -13.99 5.55
CA LEU A 69 -8.01 -15.40 5.35
C LEU A 69 -6.73 -16.26 5.33
N PRO A 70 -6.79 -17.56 5.68
CA PRO A 70 -5.62 -18.42 5.67
C PRO A 70 -4.88 -18.46 4.32
N GLU A 71 -5.61 -18.49 3.20
CA GLU A 71 -5.00 -18.48 1.85
C GLU A 71 -4.33 -17.13 1.55
N VAL A 72 -4.90 -16.01 2.00
CA VAL A 72 -4.31 -14.66 1.89
C VAL A 72 -2.97 -14.59 2.63
N GLN A 73 -2.95 -15.05 3.89
CA GLN A 73 -1.71 -15.08 4.68
C GLN A 73 -0.66 -16.02 4.08
N LEU A 74 -1.09 -17.16 3.53
CA LEU A 74 -0.20 -18.09 2.84
C LEU A 74 0.43 -17.45 1.60
N LEU A 75 -0.36 -16.72 0.80
CA LEU A 75 0.14 -15.99 -0.37
C LEU A 75 1.15 -14.91 0.07
N ALA A 76 0.84 -14.13 1.11
CA ALA A 76 1.77 -13.12 1.63
C ALA A 76 3.14 -13.71 2.02
N ARG A 77 3.14 -14.87 2.72
CA ARG A 77 4.37 -15.61 3.06
C ARG A 77 5.06 -16.19 1.84
N ARG A 78 4.29 -16.76 0.90
CA ARG A 78 4.81 -17.38 -0.34
C ARG A 78 5.59 -16.38 -1.19
N PHE A 79 5.13 -15.14 -1.25
CA PHE A 79 5.81 -14.06 -1.96
C PHE A 79 6.80 -13.29 -1.07
N ALA A 80 7.10 -13.79 0.14
CA ALA A 80 8.07 -13.22 1.07
C ALA A 80 7.83 -11.72 1.37
N LEU A 81 6.57 -11.30 1.47
CA LEU A 81 6.24 -9.90 1.77
C LEU A 81 6.50 -9.60 3.27
N PRO A 82 7.05 -8.41 3.60
CA PRO A 82 7.37 -7.29 2.71
C PRO A 82 8.80 -7.37 2.12
N ALA A 83 9.63 -8.31 2.57
CA ALA A 83 11.06 -8.39 2.23
C ALA A 83 11.34 -8.54 0.73
N GLY A 84 10.43 -9.16 -0.03
CA GLY A 84 10.54 -9.32 -1.48
C GLY A 84 10.36 -8.03 -2.30
N GLY A 85 9.91 -6.93 -1.68
CA GLY A 85 9.80 -5.62 -2.31
C GLY A 85 8.97 -5.59 -3.60
N TRP A 86 9.33 -4.68 -4.52
CA TRP A 86 8.63 -4.50 -5.80
C TRP A 86 8.58 -5.77 -6.65
N GLU A 87 9.69 -6.51 -6.73
CA GLU A 87 9.76 -7.71 -7.57
C GLU A 87 8.72 -8.75 -7.14
N ALA A 88 8.65 -9.07 -5.85
CA ALA A 88 7.65 -9.99 -5.33
C ALA A 88 6.20 -9.52 -5.53
N ILE A 89 5.95 -8.21 -5.37
CA ILE A 89 4.62 -7.62 -5.58
C ILE A 89 4.20 -7.69 -7.06
N SER A 90 5.13 -7.45 -7.98
CA SER A 90 4.88 -7.56 -9.42
C SER A 90 4.58 -9.01 -9.84
N ILE A 91 5.31 -9.98 -9.28
CA ILE A 91 5.05 -11.41 -9.51
C ILE A 91 3.71 -11.82 -8.88
N LEU A 92 3.34 -11.26 -7.72
CA LEU A 92 2.02 -11.48 -7.11
C LEU A 92 0.89 -10.94 -8.02
N ALA A 93 1.05 -9.76 -8.61
CA ALA A 93 0.08 -9.18 -9.52
C ALA A 93 -0.12 -10.07 -10.76
N ASP A 94 0.97 -10.52 -11.38
CA ASP A 94 0.92 -11.48 -12.48
C ASP A 94 0.26 -12.80 -12.04
N PHE A 95 0.64 -13.34 -10.87
CA PHE A 95 0.03 -14.56 -10.36
C PHE A 95 -1.49 -14.46 -10.23
N ILE A 96 -2.03 -13.37 -9.68
CA ILE A 96 -3.48 -13.16 -9.58
C ILE A 96 -4.08 -13.00 -10.98
N TYR A 97 -3.48 -12.18 -11.83
CA TYR A 97 -3.97 -11.94 -13.19
C TYR A 97 -4.08 -13.21 -14.04
N GLN A 98 -3.11 -14.12 -13.92
CA GLN A 98 -3.07 -15.38 -14.67
C GLN A 98 -3.99 -16.45 -14.08
N ARG A 99 -4.25 -16.43 -12.76
CA ARG A 99 -4.97 -17.50 -12.05
C ARG A 99 -6.45 -17.24 -11.85
N TYR A 100 -6.88 -15.99 -11.99
CA TYR A 100 -8.26 -15.58 -11.76
C TYR A 100 -8.85 -15.01 -13.05
N ALA A 101 -10.04 -15.47 -13.41
CA ALA A 101 -10.75 -14.97 -14.58
C ALA A 101 -11.47 -13.65 -14.25
N PHE A 102 -11.35 -12.67 -15.13
CA PHE A 102 -12.16 -11.45 -15.03
C PHE A 102 -13.61 -11.71 -15.44
N VAL A 103 -14.56 -11.16 -14.69
CA VAL A 103 -15.99 -11.19 -15.01
C VAL A 103 -16.65 -9.83 -14.83
N ILE A 104 -17.70 -9.58 -15.61
CA ILE A 104 -18.56 -8.40 -15.46
C ILE A 104 -19.75 -8.81 -14.59
N ALA A 105 -19.72 -8.40 -13.33
CA ALA A 105 -20.74 -8.67 -12.33
C ALA A 105 -20.66 -7.60 -11.21
N PRO A 106 -21.62 -7.54 -10.28
CA PRO A 106 -21.41 -6.85 -9.02
C PRO A 106 -20.22 -7.44 -8.24
N ALA A 107 -19.47 -6.59 -7.53
CA ALA A 107 -18.37 -7.03 -6.66
C ALA A 107 -18.90 -7.97 -5.56
N GLY A 108 -18.09 -8.97 -5.23
CA GLY A 108 -18.41 -9.99 -4.23
C GLY A 108 -17.41 -9.96 -3.07
N ARG A 109 -17.35 -11.09 -2.35
CA ARG A 109 -16.37 -11.28 -1.28
C ARG A 109 -15.11 -11.94 -1.82
N ILE A 110 -13.95 -11.68 -1.20
CA ILE A 110 -12.70 -12.31 -1.64
C ILE A 110 -12.73 -13.83 -1.45
N GLU A 111 -13.49 -14.35 -0.49
CA GLU A 111 -13.75 -15.78 -0.27
C GLU A 111 -14.32 -16.43 -1.53
N ASP A 112 -15.30 -15.77 -2.17
CA ASP A 112 -15.94 -16.26 -3.38
C ASP A 112 -14.94 -16.26 -4.54
N MET A 113 -14.16 -15.19 -4.69
CA MET A 113 -13.11 -15.11 -5.71
C MET A 113 -12.05 -16.20 -5.51
N LEU A 114 -11.62 -16.45 -4.27
CA LEU A 114 -10.65 -17.50 -3.93
C LEU A 114 -11.19 -18.90 -4.27
N GLN A 115 -12.48 -19.17 -4.05
CA GLN A 115 -13.10 -20.46 -4.36
C GLN A 115 -13.37 -20.62 -5.87
N GLN A 116 -13.98 -19.62 -6.49
CA GLN A 116 -14.47 -19.70 -7.87
C GLN A 116 -13.39 -19.37 -8.90
N LYS A 117 -12.25 -18.81 -8.46
CA LYS A 117 -11.14 -18.33 -9.29
C LYS A 117 -11.59 -17.35 -10.38
N LYS A 118 -12.54 -16.47 -10.04
CA LYS A 118 -13.04 -15.39 -10.90
C LYS A 118 -13.48 -14.19 -10.08
N GLY A 119 -13.40 -12.98 -10.65
CA GLY A 119 -13.78 -11.75 -9.95
C GLY A 119 -13.90 -10.54 -10.86
N THR A 120 -14.42 -9.46 -10.29
CA THR A 120 -14.54 -8.13 -10.88
C THR A 120 -13.27 -7.30 -10.63
N VAL A 121 -13.15 -6.12 -11.24
CA VAL A 121 -11.98 -5.24 -10.99
C VAL A 121 -11.79 -4.92 -9.51
N GLN A 122 -12.89 -4.78 -8.77
CA GLN A 122 -12.88 -4.53 -7.32
C GLN A 122 -12.46 -5.76 -6.52
N ASP A 123 -12.91 -6.97 -6.89
CA ASP A 123 -12.50 -8.20 -6.21
C ASP A 123 -11.00 -8.44 -6.34
N PHE A 124 -10.43 -8.17 -7.54
CA PHE A 124 -9.00 -8.23 -7.77
C PHE A 124 -8.23 -7.24 -6.89
N ALA A 125 -8.71 -6.00 -6.80
CA ALA A 125 -8.10 -4.97 -5.97
C ALA A 125 -8.17 -5.33 -4.47
N HIS A 126 -9.32 -5.80 -3.98
CA HIS A 126 -9.50 -6.25 -2.60
C HIS A 126 -8.61 -7.45 -2.24
N LEU A 127 -8.55 -8.47 -3.10
CA LEU A 127 -7.68 -9.63 -2.87
C LEU A 127 -6.21 -9.21 -2.80
N PHE A 128 -5.78 -8.32 -3.70
CA PHE A 128 -4.41 -7.82 -3.71
C PHE A 128 -4.09 -7.01 -2.45
N ILE A 129 -4.97 -6.09 -2.04
CA ILE A 129 -4.85 -5.34 -0.77
C ILE A 129 -4.76 -6.29 0.42
N ALA A 130 -5.63 -7.29 0.52
CA ALA A 130 -5.63 -8.24 1.62
C ALA A 130 -4.28 -8.95 1.74
N ILE A 131 -3.68 -9.38 0.62
CA ILE A 131 -2.38 -10.05 0.60
C ILE A 131 -1.25 -9.10 0.99
N LEU A 132 -1.25 -7.88 0.45
CA LEU A 132 -0.25 -6.86 0.81
C LEU A 132 -0.29 -6.53 2.30
N ARG A 133 -1.48 -6.27 2.84
CA ARG A 133 -1.68 -5.94 4.26
C ARG A 133 -1.31 -7.09 5.19
N ALA A 134 -1.69 -8.32 4.84
CA ALA A 134 -1.25 -9.52 5.57
C ALA A 134 0.29 -9.66 5.56
N GLY A 135 0.94 -9.22 4.48
CA GLY A 135 2.39 -9.10 4.33
C GLY A 135 3.01 -7.85 4.93
N GLN A 136 2.28 -7.08 5.76
CA GLN A 136 2.74 -5.84 6.39
C GLN A 136 3.13 -4.72 5.40
N ILE A 137 2.52 -4.71 4.21
CA ILE A 137 2.64 -3.63 3.23
C ILE A 137 1.39 -2.75 3.34
N PRO A 138 1.51 -1.46 3.70
CA PRO A 138 0.38 -0.55 3.70
C PRO A 138 -0.20 -0.43 2.29
N ALA A 139 -1.50 -0.68 2.14
CA ALA A 139 -2.18 -0.63 0.85
C ALA A 139 -3.59 -0.02 0.97
N ARG A 140 -4.04 0.67 -0.08
CA ARG A 140 -5.34 1.34 -0.17
C ARG A 140 -5.99 1.15 -1.53
N LEU A 141 -7.32 1.12 -1.52
CA LEU A 141 -8.14 1.08 -2.73
C LEU A 141 -8.25 2.48 -3.31
N ILE A 142 -8.08 2.60 -4.62
CA ILE A 142 -8.34 3.82 -5.37
C ILE A 142 -9.49 3.56 -6.34
N SER A 143 -10.41 4.51 -6.43
CA SER A 143 -11.54 4.49 -7.37
C SER A 143 -11.33 5.55 -8.46
N GLY A 144 -11.81 5.23 -9.66
CA GLY A 144 -11.73 6.14 -10.79
C GLY A 144 -12.25 5.48 -12.07
N GLU A 145 -11.57 5.74 -13.18
CA GLU A 145 -11.89 5.16 -14.50
C GLU A 145 -10.61 4.79 -15.25
N VAL A 146 -10.73 3.84 -16.18
CA VAL A 146 -9.73 3.60 -17.22
C VAL A 146 -10.21 4.23 -18.53
N THR A 147 -9.31 4.97 -19.18
CA THR A 147 -9.58 5.66 -20.46
C THR A 147 -9.05 4.89 -21.67
N ASP A 148 -8.24 3.84 -21.44
CA ASP A 148 -7.74 2.93 -22.46
C ASP A 148 -8.78 1.81 -22.71
N PRO A 149 -9.36 1.70 -23.92
CA PRO A 149 -10.39 0.71 -24.24
C PRO A 149 -9.89 -0.74 -24.28
N THR A 150 -8.58 -0.96 -24.19
CA THR A 150 -7.99 -2.31 -24.14
C THR A 150 -7.98 -2.89 -22.72
N LEU A 151 -8.23 -2.08 -21.69
CA LEU A 151 -8.20 -2.50 -20.30
C LEU A 151 -9.54 -3.09 -19.85
N ARG A 152 -9.49 -4.12 -19.00
CA ARG A 152 -10.65 -4.64 -18.27
C ARG A 152 -11.22 -3.52 -17.41
N GLY A 153 -12.55 -3.41 -17.38
CA GLY A 153 -13.26 -2.34 -16.66
C GLY A 153 -13.48 -1.06 -17.45
N TYR A 154 -13.06 -1.00 -18.73
CA TYR A 154 -13.36 0.14 -19.60
C TYR A 154 -14.87 0.39 -19.74
N GLY A 155 -15.24 1.67 -19.74
CA GLY A 155 -16.62 2.13 -19.87
C GLY A 155 -17.43 2.14 -18.58
N GLY A 156 -16.79 1.95 -17.42
CA GLY A 156 -17.42 2.06 -16.10
C GLY A 156 -16.44 2.49 -15.01
N ASN A 157 -16.92 2.48 -13.77
CA ASN A 157 -16.07 2.71 -12.61
C ASN A 157 -15.01 1.61 -12.53
N HIS A 158 -13.77 2.02 -12.30
CA HIS A 158 -12.62 1.15 -12.15
C HIS A 158 -12.00 1.34 -10.78
N THR A 159 -11.37 0.29 -10.26
CA THR A 159 -10.62 0.35 -9.01
C THR A 159 -9.25 -0.30 -9.16
N TRP A 160 -8.26 0.28 -8.50
CA TRP A 160 -6.88 -0.23 -8.46
C TRP A 160 -6.30 -0.06 -7.06
N VAL A 161 -5.03 -0.44 -6.89
CA VAL A 161 -4.38 -0.49 -5.59
C VAL A 161 -3.19 0.45 -5.56
N GLU A 162 -3.12 1.28 -4.52
CA GLU A 162 -1.90 1.98 -4.13
C GLU A 162 -1.29 1.32 -2.90
N PHE A 163 0.03 1.18 -2.87
CA PHE A 163 0.76 0.60 -1.75
C PHE A 163 2.09 1.30 -1.50
N TRP A 164 2.56 1.23 -0.25
CA TRP A 164 3.76 1.93 0.18
C TRP A 164 5.01 1.04 0.14
N LEU A 165 6.07 1.53 -0.51
CA LEU A 165 7.41 0.95 -0.44
C LEU A 165 8.36 1.94 0.27
N PRO A 166 9.17 1.50 1.27
CA PRO A 166 9.99 2.40 2.09
C PRO A 166 10.90 3.37 1.34
N GLU A 167 11.46 2.96 0.20
CA GLU A 167 12.41 3.77 -0.57
C GLU A 167 11.79 4.49 -1.78
N VAL A 168 10.57 4.12 -2.16
CA VAL A 168 9.89 4.63 -3.37
C VAL A 168 8.70 5.52 -3.02
N GLY A 169 8.04 5.26 -1.89
CA GLY A 169 6.79 5.88 -1.50
C GLY A 169 5.57 5.11 -2.04
N TRP A 170 4.50 5.84 -2.35
CA TRP A 170 3.28 5.26 -2.90
C TRP A 170 3.46 4.86 -4.36
N VAL A 171 3.14 3.61 -4.66
CA VAL A 171 3.14 3.04 -6.01
C VAL A 171 1.76 2.46 -6.30
N ALA A 172 1.33 2.54 -7.55
CA ALA A 172 0.00 2.11 -7.98
C ALA A 172 0.06 0.96 -8.99
N ILE A 173 -0.68 -0.12 -8.73
CA ILE A 173 -0.88 -1.26 -9.64
C ILE A 173 -2.36 -1.53 -9.79
N ASP A 174 -2.75 -1.85 -11.02
CA ASP A 174 -4.02 -2.47 -11.35
C ASP A 174 -3.83 -4.00 -11.46
N PRO A 175 -4.23 -4.78 -10.43
CA PRO A 175 -4.09 -6.23 -10.45
C PRO A 175 -5.06 -6.91 -11.43
N ALA A 176 -6.16 -6.25 -11.82
CA ALA A 176 -7.10 -6.79 -12.80
C ALA A 176 -6.50 -6.77 -14.21
N ASN A 177 -5.59 -5.83 -14.49
CA ASN A 177 -4.91 -5.70 -15.78
C ASN A 177 -3.40 -6.02 -15.74
N ASN A 178 -2.85 -6.46 -14.60
CA ASN A 178 -1.42 -6.70 -14.39
C ASN A 178 -0.54 -5.53 -14.88
N ARG A 179 -0.92 -4.32 -14.52
CA ARG A 179 -0.33 -3.10 -15.08
C ARG A 179 -0.01 -2.09 -13.99
N VAL A 180 1.13 -1.44 -14.12
CA VAL A 180 1.45 -0.24 -13.32
C VAL A 180 0.55 0.89 -13.79
N VAL A 181 -0.12 1.53 -12.85
CA VAL A 181 -1.04 2.64 -13.16
C VAL A 181 -0.22 3.81 -13.70
N GLY A 182 -0.69 4.39 -14.80
CA GLY A 182 -0.05 5.48 -15.52
C GLY A 182 -1.01 6.07 -16.54
N ASP A 183 -0.53 6.36 -17.75
CA ASP A 183 -1.40 6.79 -18.84
C ASP A 183 -2.50 5.75 -19.09
N GLY A 184 -3.74 6.24 -19.22
CA GLY A 184 -4.92 5.38 -19.35
C GLY A 184 -5.77 5.24 -18.08
N TYR A 185 -5.39 5.90 -16.97
CA TYR A 185 -6.12 5.88 -15.71
C TYR A 185 -6.44 7.30 -15.24
N ARG A 186 -7.60 7.50 -14.61
CA ARG A 186 -7.98 8.77 -13.97
C ARG A 186 -8.65 8.51 -12.64
N GLN A 187 -8.09 9.06 -11.57
CA GLN A 187 -8.70 9.02 -10.23
C GLN A 187 -9.87 10.01 -10.16
N SER A 188 -10.96 9.57 -9.52
CA SER A 188 -12.16 10.37 -9.25
C SER A 188 -12.12 11.08 -7.91
#